data_AF-A0A7C3YCV3-F1
#
_entry.id   AF-A0A7C3YCV3-F1
#
_cell.length_a   1.000
_cell.length_b   1.000
_cell.length_c   1.000
_cell.angle_alpha   90.00
_cell.angle_beta   90.00
_cell.angle_gamma   90.00
#
_symmetry.space_group_name_H-M   'P 1'
#
loop_
_entity.id
_entity.type
_entity.pdbx_description
1 polymer ?
#
loop_
_entity_poly.entity_id
_entity_poly.type
_entity_poly.pdbx_seq_one_letter_code
_entity_poly.pdbx_strand_id
1 'polypeptide(L)'
;YEATIRAKVCDILRQLLPSCTLTNVGLFGNGRSFEYLLNKMYASPLAEVKSLASSIQEELDKVIPSFVKRPKTDRGKETQDYIKATEDAMWNFSKDFFAINPQVDWVELVDYDEDAEEKVISAILYPYSNLSLKELRSKVKKMSFDQKKKIIDEYTSRRKVRQHKLGRAFENTFYTFDILAPLGAYKDLQRHRMLTQQRQFITTDYGYDVPKEIKEARLDGKYNKAMQEAVKTFQKIREKMPFQAQYVVPLGFKVRWYFKLNLREVCHLTELRSSPQGHEYYRKIAQQIAVKVRQVHPLLAENATKFVDMRDYNLERLEAEKKLDEKIEKLKTKYKK
;
A
#
# COMPACT_ATOMS: atom_id res chain seq x y z
N TYR A 1 -4.00 22.45 19.06
CA TYR A 1 -3.01 21.81 19.95
C TYR A 1 -3.56 20.56 20.64
N GLU A 2 -4.61 20.66 21.48
CA GLU A 2 -5.23 19.47 22.10
C GLU A 2 -5.72 18.45 21.06
N ALA A 3 -6.31 18.93 19.95
CA ALA A 3 -6.72 18.10 18.82
C ALA A 3 -5.53 17.32 18.22
N THR A 4 -4.39 17.99 17.97
CA THR A 4 -3.15 17.34 17.52
C THR A 4 -2.69 16.25 18.50
N ILE A 5 -2.69 16.53 19.81
CA ILE A 5 -2.28 15.56 20.82
C ILE A 5 -3.21 14.35 20.83
N ARG A 6 -4.53 14.59 20.85
CA ARG A 6 -5.52 13.50 20.82
C ARG A 6 -5.36 12.65 19.56
N ALA A 7 -5.16 13.27 18.40
CA ALA A 7 -4.91 12.55 17.16
C ALA A 7 -3.65 11.67 17.25
N LYS A 8 -2.54 12.22 17.76
CA LYS A 8 -1.30 11.46 17.96
C LYS A 8 -1.49 10.29 18.92
N VAL A 9 -2.21 10.49 20.03
CA VAL A 9 -2.55 9.41 20.98
C VAL A 9 -3.36 8.33 20.28
N CYS A 10 -4.38 8.69 19.49
CA CYS A 10 -5.16 7.72 18.71
C CYS A 10 -4.29 6.97 17.69
N ASP A 11 -3.38 7.65 17.00
CA ASP A 11 -2.47 7.02 16.01
C ASP A 11 -1.49 6.03 16.68
N ILE A 12 -0.98 6.36 17.88
CA ILE A 12 -0.15 5.45 18.70
C ILE A 12 -0.96 4.24 19.20
N LEU A 13 -2.13 4.48 19.81
CA LEU A 13 -2.93 3.43 20.44
C LEU A 13 -3.68 2.56 19.42
N ARG A 14 -3.87 3.03 18.19
CA ARG A 14 -4.43 2.25 17.06
C ARG A 14 -3.76 0.89 16.89
N GLN A 15 -2.48 0.76 17.26
CA GLN A 15 -1.74 -0.50 17.15
C GLN A 15 -2.33 -1.63 18.01
N LEU A 16 -3.09 -1.30 19.05
CA LEU A 16 -3.81 -2.27 19.89
C LEU A 16 -5.12 -2.77 19.28
N LEU A 17 -5.65 -2.10 18.26
CA LEU A 17 -6.91 -2.48 17.65
C LEU A 17 -6.74 -3.82 16.92
N PRO A 18 -7.57 -4.85 17.20
CA PRO A 18 -7.54 -6.09 16.46
C PRO A 18 -8.02 -5.88 15.01
N SER A 19 -7.64 -6.77 14.10
CA SER A 19 -8.01 -6.64 12.70
C SER A 19 -9.54 -6.73 12.47
N CYS A 20 -10.28 -7.34 13.42
CA CYS A 20 -11.74 -7.39 13.49
C CYS A 20 -12.43 -6.12 14.03
N THR A 21 -11.68 -5.04 14.28
CA THR A 21 -12.30 -3.76 14.68
C THR A 21 -13.34 -3.34 13.65
N LEU A 22 -14.59 -3.20 14.09
CA LEU A 22 -15.71 -2.84 13.22
C LEU A 22 -15.50 -1.48 12.57
N THR A 23 -15.86 -1.39 11.30
CA THR A 23 -15.74 -0.16 10.51
C THR A 23 -16.89 -0.07 9.52
N ASN A 24 -17.15 1.15 9.07
CA ASN A 24 -18.15 1.41 8.05
C ASN A 24 -17.49 1.30 6.67
N VAL A 25 -18.13 0.56 5.76
CA VAL A 25 -17.67 0.39 4.39
C VAL A 25 -18.76 0.90 3.45
N GLY A 26 -18.38 1.85 2.59
CA GLY A 26 -19.17 2.25 1.42
C GLY A 26 -18.57 1.63 0.17
N LEU A 27 -19.39 0.96 -0.63
CA LEU A 27 -18.98 0.37 -1.91
C LEU A 27 -19.61 1.14 -3.07
N PHE A 28 -18.80 1.46 -4.07
CA PHE A 28 -19.24 2.02 -5.33
C PHE A 28 -18.49 1.32 -6.47
N GLY A 29 -19.23 0.95 -7.51
CA GLY A 29 -18.67 0.24 -8.65
C GLY A 29 -19.71 0.10 -9.76
N ASN A 30 -19.29 -0.39 -10.92
CA ASN A 30 -20.21 -0.77 -11.97
C ASN A 30 -20.72 -2.22 -11.75
N GLY A 31 -21.77 -2.61 -12.45
CA GLY A 31 -22.37 -3.94 -12.31
C GLY A 31 -21.39 -5.10 -12.52
N ARG A 32 -20.46 -4.98 -13.48
CA ARG A 32 -19.42 -6.01 -13.71
C ARG A 32 -18.44 -6.13 -12.53
N SER A 33 -18.11 -5.01 -11.89
CA SER A 33 -17.27 -5.01 -10.68
C SER A 33 -17.98 -5.70 -9.52
N PHE A 34 -19.30 -5.51 -9.37
CA PHE A 34 -20.09 -6.22 -8.36
C PHE A 34 -20.22 -7.72 -8.65
N GLU A 35 -20.45 -8.11 -9.91
CA GLU A 35 -20.44 -9.54 -10.30
C GLU A 35 -19.11 -10.22 -9.93
N TYR A 36 -17.99 -9.56 -10.23
CA TYR A 36 -16.66 -10.07 -9.88
C TYR A 36 -16.45 -10.15 -8.36
N LEU A 37 -16.86 -9.11 -7.63
CA LEU A 37 -16.80 -9.08 -6.18
C LEU A 37 -17.61 -10.24 -5.56
N LEU A 38 -18.83 -10.45 -6.02
CA LEU A 38 -19.73 -11.50 -5.52
C LEU A 38 -19.14 -12.90 -5.74
N ASN A 39 -18.62 -13.19 -6.94
CA ASN A 39 -17.96 -14.48 -7.19
C ASN A 39 -16.77 -14.70 -6.25
N LYS A 40 -15.95 -13.66 -6.00
CA LYS A 40 -14.84 -13.76 -5.03
C LYS A 40 -15.33 -13.96 -3.60
N MET A 41 -16.39 -13.28 -3.19
CA MET A 41 -16.92 -13.41 -1.83
C MET A 41 -17.56 -14.77 -1.59
N TYR A 42 -18.30 -15.31 -2.57
CA TYR A 42 -18.85 -16.67 -2.49
C TYR A 42 -17.77 -17.76 -2.47
N ALA A 43 -16.65 -17.55 -3.17
CA ALA A 43 -15.50 -18.44 -3.13
C ALA A 43 -14.71 -18.40 -1.82
N SER A 44 -14.91 -17.36 -0.98
CA SER A 44 -14.16 -17.18 0.27
C SER A 44 -14.29 -18.38 1.21
N PRO A 45 -13.26 -18.74 2.00
CA PRO A 45 -13.38 -19.77 3.03
C PRO A 45 -14.19 -19.31 4.26
N LEU A 46 -14.47 -18.00 4.38
CA LEU A 46 -15.13 -17.39 5.53
C LEU A 46 -16.65 -17.35 5.34
N ALA A 47 -17.39 -17.94 6.28
CA ALA A 47 -18.85 -18.04 6.22
C ALA A 47 -19.52 -16.66 6.27
N GLU A 48 -18.99 -15.75 7.09
CA GLU A 48 -19.43 -14.37 7.22
C GLU A 48 -19.28 -13.58 5.92
N VAL A 49 -18.24 -13.85 5.13
CA VAL A 49 -18.02 -13.20 3.83
C VAL A 49 -19.06 -13.70 2.82
N LYS A 50 -19.39 -15.00 2.84
CA LYS A 50 -20.47 -15.55 2.00
C LYS A 50 -21.83 -15.00 2.40
N SER A 51 -22.12 -14.89 3.70
CA SER A 51 -23.36 -14.29 4.19
C SER A 51 -23.48 -12.84 3.73
N LEU A 52 -22.40 -12.07 3.81
CA LEU A 52 -22.39 -10.69 3.31
C LEU A 52 -22.57 -10.65 1.79
N ALA A 53 -22.01 -11.60 1.05
CA ALA A 53 -22.22 -11.72 -0.39
C ALA A 53 -23.70 -11.94 -0.72
N SER A 54 -24.40 -12.78 0.03
CA SER A 54 -25.84 -13.01 -0.12
C SER A 54 -26.65 -11.74 0.14
N SER A 55 -26.36 -11.00 1.21
CA SER A 55 -27.05 -9.73 1.49
C SER A 55 -26.78 -8.67 0.40
N ILE A 56 -25.54 -8.58 -0.10
CA ILE A 56 -25.20 -7.67 -1.20
C ILE A 56 -25.93 -8.11 -2.49
N GLN A 57 -25.93 -9.40 -2.80
CA GLN A 57 -26.61 -9.95 -3.97
C GLN A 57 -28.11 -9.64 -3.95
N GLU A 58 -28.77 -9.81 -2.80
CA GLU A 58 -30.20 -9.55 -2.64
C GLU A 58 -30.56 -8.08 -2.94
N GLU A 59 -29.79 -7.14 -2.41
CA GLU A 59 -30.02 -5.70 -2.69
C GLU A 59 -29.70 -5.34 -4.14
N LEU A 60 -28.65 -5.93 -4.73
CA LEU A 60 -28.30 -5.69 -6.13
C LEU A 60 -29.31 -6.30 -7.11
N ASP A 61 -29.95 -7.43 -6.76
CA ASP A 61 -31.01 -8.04 -7.57
C ASP A 61 -32.23 -7.12 -7.70
N LYS A 62 -32.49 -6.25 -6.72
CA LYS A 62 -33.59 -5.27 -6.76
C LYS A 62 -33.31 -4.13 -7.75
N VAL A 63 -32.04 -3.77 -7.96
CA VAL A 63 -31.65 -2.56 -8.71
C VAL A 63 -31.02 -2.85 -10.07
N ILE A 64 -30.16 -3.87 -10.17
CA ILE A 64 -29.38 -4.21 -11.38
C ILE A 64 -29.34 -5.72 -11.71
N PRO A 65 -30.48 -6.44 -11.71
CA PRO A 65 -30.52 -7.90 -11.78
C PRO A 65 -29.79 -8.51 -12.99
N SER A 66 -29.85 -7.84 -14.16
CA SER A 66 -29.18 -8.30 -15.38
C SER A 66 -27.66 -8.33 -15.27
N PHE A 67 -27.07 -7.50 -14.41
CA PHE A 67 -25.61 -7.39 -14.23
C PHE A 67 -25.07 -8.27 -13.11
N VAL A 68 -25.93 -8.85 -12.27
CA VAL A 68 -25.52 -9.70 -11.12
C VAL A 68 -26.17 -11.08 -11.15
N LYS A 69 -26.65 -11.53 -12.31
CA LYS A 69 -27.28 -12.84 -12.45
C LYS A 69 -26.27 -14.00 -12.35
N ARG A 70 -25.07 -13.81 -12.91
CA ARG A 70 -24.08 -14.88 -13.10
C ARG A 70 -23.59 -15.56 -11.82
N PRO A 71 -23.34 -14.89 -10.69
CA PRO A 71 -22.91 -15.55 -9.46
C PRO A 71 -23.85 -16.65 -8.96
N LYS A 72 -25.15 -16.60 -9.33
CA LYS A 72 -26.16 -17.61 -8.99
C LYS A 72 -26.30 -18.74 -10.02
N THR A 73 -25.62 -18.66 -11.16
CA THR A 73 -25.70 -19.66 -12.23
C THR A 73 -24.64 -20.74 -12.05
N ASP A 74 -24.78 -21.86 -12.76
CA ASP A 74 -23.79 -22.94 -12.72
C ASP A 74 -22.41 -22.46 -13.19
N ARG A 75 -22.36 -21.58 -14.18
CA ARG A 75 -21.10 -20.93 -14.60
C ARG A 75 -20.48 -20.02 -13.53
N GLY A 76 -21.31 -19.40 -12.70
CA GLY A 76 -20.87 -18.67 -11.51
C GLY A 76 -20.26 -19.61 -10.48
N LYS A 77 -20.93 -20.74 -10.22
CA LYS A 77 -20.41 -21.79 -9.32
C LYS A 77 -19.09 -22.36 -9.82
N GLU A 78 -18.97 -22.69 -11.11
CA GLU A 78 -17.70 -23.13 -11.72
C GLU A 78 -16.56 -22.12 -11.47
N THR A 79 -16.85 -20.82 -11.58
CA THR A 79 -15.87 -19.77 -11.29
C THR A 79 -15.49 -19.74 -9.80
N GLN A 80 -16.47 -19.90 -8.92
CA GLN A 80 -16.26 -19.92 -7.47
C GLN A 80 -15.46 -21.14 -7.03
N ASP A 81 -15.80 -22.31 -7.58
CA ASP A 81 -15.11 -23.57 -7.34
C ASP A 81 -13.68 -23.54 -7.89
N TYR A 82 -13.47 -22.95 -9.07
CA TYR A 82 -12.12 -22.73 -9.61
C TYR A 82 -11.25 -21.88 -8.67
N ILE A 83 -11.76 -20.75 -8.18
CA ILE A 83 -11.02 -19.88 -7.25
C ILE A 83 -10.69 -20.66 -5.97
N LYS A 84 -11.69 -21.30 -5.37
CA LYS A 84 -11.54 -22.05 -4.12
C LYS A 84 -10.57 -23.23 -4.28
N ALA A 85 -10.74 -24.05 -5.31
CA ALA A 85 -9.88 -25.21 -5.56
C ALA A 85 -8.42 -24.80 -5.81
N THR A 86 -8.22 -23.67 -6.51
CA THR A 86 -6.87 -23.12 -6.72
C THR A 86 -6.24 -22.69 -5.40
N GLU A 87 -6.96 -21.94 -4.56
CA GLU A 87 -6.46 -21.51 -3.24
C GLU A 87 -6.15 -22.70 -2.33
N ASP A 88 -7.06 -23.67 -2.22
CA ASP A 88 -6.90 -24.88 -1.41
C ASP A 88 -5.71 -25.72 -1.88
N ALA A 89 -5.54 -25.88 -3.21
CA ALA A 89 -4.42 -26.62 -3.79
C ALA A 89 -3.07 -25.94 -3.48
N MET A 90 -2.97 -24.62 -3.65
CA MET A 90 -1.75 -23.88 -3.34
C MET A 90 -1.42 -23.91 -1.85
N TRP A 91 -2.44 -23.88 -0.98
CA TRP A 91 -2.25 -24.02 0.47
C TRP A 91 -1.70 -25.38 0.87
N ASN A 92 -2.23 -26.46 0.30
CA ASN A 92 -1.71 -27.79 0.58
C ASN A 92 -0.30 -27.97 0.04
N PHE A 93 -0.05 -27.52 -1.20
CA PHE A 93 1.27 -27.60 -1.81
C PHE A 93 2.33 -26.78 -1.05
N SER A 94 1.96 -25.58 -0.56
CA SER A 94 2.90 -24.70 0.15
C SER A 94 3.52 -25.30 1.43
N LYS A 95 2.83 -26.23 2.09
CA LYS A 95 3.28 -26.82 3.36
C LYS A 95 4.60 -27.60 3.22
N ASP A 96 4.88 -28.10 2.01
CA ASP A 96 6.03 -28.95 1.74
C ASP A 96 7.32 -28.15 1.42
N PHE A 97 7.21 -26.83 1.20
CA PHE A 97 8.33 -26.03 0.66
C PHE A 97 8.91 -24.97 1.60
N PHE A 98 8.24 -24.59 2.70
CA PHE A 98 8.58 -23.36 3.41
C PHE A 98 9.03 -23.56 4.87
N ALA A 99 10.19 -22.99 5.22
CA ALA A 99 10.61 -22.72 6.59
C ALA A 99 10.51 -21.21 6.87
N ILE A 100 10.02 -20.83 8.05
CA ILE A 100 9.85 -19.43 8.45
C ILE A 100 11.23 -18.83 8.75
N ASN A 101 11.64 -17.82 7.98
CA ASN A 101 12.76 -16.96 8.35
C ASN A 101 12.23 -15.60 8.87
N PRO A 102 12.36 -15.33 10.19
CA PRO A 102 11.80 -14.13 10.80
C PRO A 102 12.61 -12.85 10.53
N GLN A 103 13.84 -12.95 10.04
CA GLN A 103 14.74 -11.81 9.91
C GLN A 103 14.76 -11.27 8.49
N VAL A 104 14.09 -10.13 8.25
CA VAL A 104 14.16 -9.36 7.01
C VAL A 104 14.12 -7.86 7.36
N ASP A 105 14.79 -7.06 6.54
CA ASP A 105 14.68 -5.59 6.60
C ASP A 105 13.21 -5.14 6.49
N TRP A 106 12.89 -3.95 7.00
CA TRP A 106 11.54 -3.39 6.88
C TRP A 106 11.12 -3.22 5.42
N VAL A 107 12.07 -2.86 4.54
CA VAL A 107 11.88 -2.70 3.10
C VAL A 107 13.13 -3.19 2.39
N GLU A 108 12.99 -4.25 1.61
CA GLU A 108 14.03 -4.84 0.78
C GLU A 108 13.68 -4.64 -0.69
N LEU A 109 14.66 -4.23 -1.51
CA LEU A 109 14.50 -4.18 -2.97
C LEU A 109 14.95 -5.54 -3.53
N VAL A 110 13.98 -6.34 -4.00
CA VAL A 110 14.18 -7.71 -4.46
C VAL A 110 14.52 -7.80 -5.94
N ASP A 111 13.93 -6.92 -6.76
CA ASP A 111 14.09 -6.95 -8.22
C ASP A 111 13.95 -5.53 -8.81
N TYR A 112 14.72 -5.22 -9.84
CA TYR A 112 14.67 -3.95 -10.58
C TYR A 112 15.20 -4.11 -12.02
N ASP A 113 14.73 -3.26 -12.94
CA ASP A 113 15.22 -3.27 -14.32
C ASP A 113 16.62 -2.64 -14.43
N GLU A 114 17.65 -3.41 -14.75
CA GLU A 114 19.03 -2.90 -14.95
C GLU A 114 19.15 -1.90 -16.13
N ASP A 115 18.31 -2.04 -17.16
CA ASP A 115 18.27 -1.18 -18.34
C ASP A 115 17.26 -0.02 -18.21
N ALA A 116 16.89 0.36 -16.99
CA ALA A 116 15.88 1.36 -16.69
C ALA A 116 16.09 2.70 -17.42
N GLU A 117 17.31 3.22 -17.41
CA GLU A 117 17.63 4.50 -18.06
C GLU A 117 17.36 4.43 -19.56
N GLU A 118 17.75 3.35 -20.21
CA GLU A 118 17.56 3.15 -21.65
C GLU A 118 16.07 3.04 -21.99
N LYS A 119 15.32 2.29 -21.19
CA LYS A 119 13.86 2.14 -21.31
C LYS A 119 13.16 3.49 -21.18
N VAL A 120 13.45 4.25 -20.12
CA VAL A 120 12.79 5.53 -19.86
C VAL A 120 13.17 6.58 -20.90
N ILE A 121 14.45 6.77 -21.20
CA ILE A 121 14.88 7.79 -22.17
C ILE A 121 14.34 7.48 -23.58
N SER A 122 14.37 6.21 -23.99
CA SER A 122 13.76 5.82 -25.27
C SER A 122 12.26 6.12 -25.29
N ALA A 123 11.55 5.88 -24.19
CA ALA A 123 10.13 6.22 -24.06
C ALA A 123 9.86 7.73 -23.98
N ILE A 124 10.79 8.54 -23.44
CA ILE A 124 10.72 10.00 -23.48
C ILE A 124 10.81 10.50 -24.92
N LEU A 125 11.76 9.98 -25.71
CA LEU A 125 12.03 10.43 -27.07
C LEU A 125 11.05 9.87 -28.11
N TYR A 126 10.40 8.74 -27.83
CA TYR A 126 9.53 8.03 -28.78
C TYR A 126 8.46 8.91 -29.43
N PRO A 127 7.68 9.74 -28.70
CA PRO A 127 6.67 10.61 -29.32
C PRO A 127 7.22 11.73 -30.21
N TYR A 128 8.53 11.98 -30.17
CA TYR A 128 9.21 13.08 -30.87
C TYR A 128 10.13 12.57 -31.98
N SER A 129 9.96 11.32 -32.40
CA SER A 129 10.84 10.62 -33.32
C SER A 129 10.03 9.74 -34.28
N ASN A 130 10.54 9.56 -35.51
CA ASN A 130 9.99 8.60 -36.48
C ASN A 130 10.67 7.22 -36.43
N LEU A 131 11.59 7.02 -35.48
CA LEU A 131 12.31 5.76 -35.28
C LEU A 131 11.49 4.78 -34.44
N SER A 132 11.67 3.50 -34.71
CA SER A 132 11.11 2.43 -33.88
C SER A 132 11.73 2.44 -32.46
N LEU A 133 11.02 1.85 -31.50
CA LEU A 133 11.51 1.75 -30.12
C LEU A 133 12.84 0.97 -30.02
N LYS A 134 13.05 -0.01 -30.91
CA LYS A 134 14.30 -0.80 -30.99
C LYS A 134 15.48 0.05 -31.44
N GLU A 135 15.27 0.91 -32.45
CA GLU A 135 16.29 1.83 -32.94
C GLU A 135 16.61 2.90 -31.90
N LEU A 136 15.60 3.45 -31.22
CA LEU A 136 15.79 4.42 -30.14
C LEU A 136 16.61 3.81 -28.99
N ARG A 137 16.27 2.61 -28.53
CA ARG A 137 17.06 1.90 -27.49
C ARG A 137 18.51 1.72 -27.93
N SER A 138 18.74 1.32 -29.18
CA SER A 138 20.08 1.14 -29.73
C SER A 138 20.88 2.45 -29.80
N LYS A 139 20.22 3.58 -30.06
CA LYS A 139 20.84 4.91 -30.04
C LYS A 139 21.10 5.41 -28.62
N VAL A 140 20.12 5.27 -27.72
CA VAL A 140 20.22 5.69 -26.31
C VAL A 140 21.32 4.93 -25.57
N LYS A 141 21.50 3.63 -25.87
CA LYS A 141 22.60 2.83 -25.33
C LYS A 141 23.99 3.37 -25.68
N LYS A 142 24.13 4.07 -26.82
CA LYS A 142 25.37 4.71 -27.26
C LYS A 142 25.53 6.15 -26.74
N MET A 143 24.54 6.71 -26.05
CA MET A 143 24.61 8.06 -25.50
C MET A 143 25.52 8.11 -24.26
N SER A 144 26.24 9.21 -24.10
CA SER A 144 27.00 9.47 -22.87
C SER A 144 26.06 9.73 -21.69
N PHE A 145 26.61 9.61 -20.47
CA PHE A 145 25.89 9.94 -19.24
C PHE A 145 25.30 11.36 -19.27
N ASP A 146 26.06 12.36 -19.72
CA ASP A 146 25.61 13.76 -19.77
C ASP A 146 24.45 13.97 -20.76
N GLN A 147 24.46 13.27 -21.89
CA GLN A 147 23.36 13.32 -22.85
C GLN A 147 22.09 12.74 -22.24
N LYS A 148 22.20 11.58 -21.58
CA LYS A 148 21.09 10.93 -20.87
C LYS A 148 20.54 11.85 -19.77
N LYS A 149 21.43 12.43 -18.96
CA LYS A 149 21.10 13.38 -17.89
C LYS A 149 20.32 14.58 -18.40
N LYS A 150 20.82 15.22 -19.46
CA LYS A 150 20.18 16.41 -20.04
C LYS A 150 18.73 16.13 -20.48
N ILE A 151 18.47 14.95 -21.06
CA ILE A 151 17.13 14.55 -21.48
C ILE A 151 16.20 14.37 -20.26
N ILE A 152 16.68 13.66 -19.23
CA ILE A 152 15.89 13.39 -18.02
C ILE A 152 15.61 14.68 -17.24
N ASP A 153 16.60 15.55 -17.10
CA ASP A 153 16.49 16.83 -16.40
C ASP A 153 15.47 17.73 -17.12
N GLU A 154 15.55 17.84 -18.45
CA GLU A 154 14.59 18.63 -19.23
C GLU A 154 13.16 18.09 -19.11
N TYR A 155 13.01 16.76 -19.03
CA TYR A 155 11.69 16.13 -18.87
C TYR A 155 11.08 16.32 -17.48
N THR A 156 11.91 16.45 -16.43
CA THR A 156 11.46 16.47 -15.03
C THR A 156 11.51 17.87 -14.37
N SER A 157 12.29 18.80 -14.90
CA SER A 157 12.55 20.13 -14.31
C SER A 157 11.28 20.97 -14.10
N ARG A 158 10.32 20.90 -15.03
CA ARG A 158 9.08 21.70 -15.02
C ARG A 158 8.10 21.31 -13.91
N ARG A 159 8.36 20.24 -13.16
CA ARG A 159 7.54 19.87 -11.99
C ARG A 159 7.76 20.91 -10.87
N LYS A 160 6.75 21.73 -10.59
CA LYS A 160 6.77 22.75 -9.53
C LYS A 160 6.15 22.27 -8.21
N VAL A 161 5.17 21.37 -8.31
CA VAL A 161 4.47 20.78 -7.16
C VAL A 161 4.34 19.27 -7.35
N ARG A 162 4.20 18.52 -6.25
CA ARG A 162 4.04 17.05 -6.26
C ARG A 162 2.88 16.54 -7.14
N GLN A 163 1.83 17.35 -7.30
CA GLN A 163 0.67 17.03 -8.15
C GLN A 163 1.00 17.04 -9.65
N HIS A 164 2.09 17.70 -10.06
CA HIS A 164 2.60 17.58 -11.43
C HIS A 164 3.20 16.19 -11.58
N LYS A 165 2.40 15.27 -12.12
CA LYS A 165 2.78 13.87 -12.30
C LYS A 165 3.93 13.76 -13.28
N LEU A 166 4.82 12.80 -13.03
CA LEU A 166 5.78 12.36 -14.06
C LEU A 166 5.01 11.89 -15.29
N GLY A 167 5.63 12.09 -16.45
CA GLY A 167 5.07 11.60 -17.71
C GLY A 167 5.13 10.08 -17.82
N ARG A 168 4.40 9.53 -18.80
CA ARG A 168 4.22 8.07 -18.97
C ARG A 168 5.51 7.31 -19.30
N ALA A 169 6.56 7.99 -19.74
CA ALA A 169 7.84 7.34 -19.99
C ALA A 169 8.39 6.59 -18.77
N PHE A 170 8.12 7.12 -17.57
CA PHE A 170 8.51 6.54 -16.28
C PHE A 170 7.71 5.27 -15.89
N GLU A 171 6.73 4.85 -16.69
CA GLU A 171 6.01 3.58 -16.51
C GLU A 171 6.78 2.37 -17.06
N ASN A 172 7.87 2.60 -17.82
CA ASN A 172 8.62 1.54 -18.49
C ASN A 172 9.68 0.84 -17.62
N THR A 173 9.80 1.23 -16.35
CA THR A 173 10.78 0.67 -15.40
C THR A 173 10.05 0.21 -14.16
N PHE A 174 10.30 -1.03 -13.73
CA PHE A 174 9.70 -1.67 -12.56
C PHE A 174 10.71 -1.91 -11.44
N TYR A 175 10.18 -1.92 -10.22
CA TYR A 175 10.86 -2.29 -8.99
C TYR A 175 9.96 -3.22 -8.20
N THR A 176 10.53 -4.23 -7.55
CA THR A 176 9.83 -5.12 -6.63
C THR A 176 10.42 -4.99 -5.24
N PHE A 177 9.60 -4.62 -4.27
CA PHE A 177 9.97 -4.51 -2.86
C PHE A 177 9.29 -5.60 -2.04
N ASP A 178 10.02 -6.25 -1.15
CA ASP A 178 9.46 -7.04 -0.04
C ASP A 178 9.43 -6.14 1.21
N ILE A 179 8.29 -6.12 1.91
CA ILE A 179 8.03 -5.18 2.99
C ILE A 179 7.52 -5.96 4.20
N LEU A 180 8.22 -5.80 5.33
CA LEU A 180 7.85 -6.35 6.63
C LEU A 180 7.60 -5.20 7.62
N ALA A 181 6.33 -4.85 7.83
CA ALA A 181 5.97 -3.71 8.67
C ALA A 181 4.60 -3.90 9.34
N PRO A 182 4.24 -3.06 10.34
CA PRO A 182 2.98 -3.18 11.06
C PRO A 182 1.76 -3.22 10.12
N LEU A 183 0.80 -4.09 10.44
CA LEU A 183 -0.45 -4.26 9.69
C LEU A 183 -1.21 -2.93 9.50
N GLY A 184 -1.13 -2.01 10.46
CA GLY A 184 -1.66 -0.65 10.31
C GLY A 184 -1.07 0.10 9.10
N ALA A 185 0.24 -0.02 8.87
CA ALA A 185 0.92 0.59 7.72
C ALA A 185 0.50 -0.06 6.40
N TYR A 186 0.37 -1.39 6.37
CA TYR A 186 -0.19 -2.11 5.22
C TYR A 186 -1.59 -1.60 4.86
N LYS A 187 -2.49 -1.48 5.86
CA LYS A 187 -3.86 -0.96 5.65
C LYS A 187 -3.88 0.44 5.02
N ASP A 188 -2.88 1.26 5.33
CA ASP A 188 -2.75 2.60 4.78
C ASP A 188 -2.15 2.63 3.36
N LEU A 189 -1.20 1.74 3.07
CA LEU A 189 -0.48 1.66 1.80
C LEU A 189 -1.23 0.87 0.72
N GLN A 190 -2.03 -0.14 1.09
CA GLN A 190 -2.81 -0.96 0.15
C GLN A 190 -3.80 -0.14 -0.71
N ARG A 191 -4.07 1.12 -0.33
CA ARG A 191 -4.92 2.06 -1.08
C ARG A 191 -4.30 2.53 -2.41
N HIS A 192 -3.02 2.26 -2.63
CA HIS A 192 -2.36 2.46 -3.92
C HIS A 192 -2.75 1.33 -4.87
N ARG A 193 -3.54 1.68 -5.89
CA ARG A 193 -4.21 0.72 -6.78
C ARG A 193 -3.46 0.47 -8.09
N MET A 194 -2.69 1.44 -8.54
CA MET A 194 -1.79 1.32 -9.69
C MET A 194 -0.47 0.74 -9.17
N LEU A 195 -0.48 -0.56 -8.85
CA LEU A 195 0.69 -1.38 -8.55
C LEU A 195 0.22 -2.83 -8.39
N THR A 196 1.16 -3.77 -8.48
CA THR A 196 0.92 -5.15 -8.08
C THR A 196 1.27 -5.31 -6.61
N GLN A 197 0.35 -5.88 -5.83
CA GLN A 197 0.58 -6.22 -4.44
C GLN A 197 -0.07 -7.56 -4.10
N GLN A 198 0.62 -8.35 -3.28
CA GLN A 198 0.02 -9.43 -2.53
C GLN A 198 0.64 -9.47 -1.14
N ARG A 199 -0.14 -9.94 -0.17
CA ARG A 199 0.24 -10.03 1.23
C ARG A 199 0.19 -11.48 1.66
N GLN A 200 1.11 -11.87 2.54
CA GLN A 200 1.01 -13.12 3.29
C GLN A 200 -0.17 -13.09 4.27
N PHE A 201 -0.42 -14.23 4.92
CA PHE A 201 -1.40 -14.29 5.99
C PHE A 201 -1.00 -13.39 7.15
N ILE A 202 -2.00 -12.79 7.78
CA ILE A 202 -1.78 -12.01 9.00
C ILE A 202 -1.45 -13.01 10.11
N THR A 203 -0.30 -12.83 10.76
CA THR A 203 0.17 -13.71 11.82
C THR A 203 0.77 -12.90 12.97
N THR A 204 0.94 -13.54 14.11
CA THR A 204 1.69 -12.99 15.25
C THR A 204 3.17 -13.35 15.23
N ASP A 205 3.61 -14.21 14.30
CA ASP A 205 4.95 -14.81 14.29
C ASP A 205 6.07 -13.78 14.04
N TYR A 206 5.79 -12.70 13.30
CA TYR A 206 6.77 -11.63 13.03
C TYR A 206 6.91 -10.62 14.19
N GLY A 207 6.15 -10.78 15.27
CA GLY A 207 6.16 -9.89 16.41
C GLY A 207 5.62 -8.48 16.12
N TYR A 208 5.89 -7.56 17.04
CA TYR A 208 5.43 -6.17 17.01
C TYR A 208 6.49 -5.27 17.66
N ASP A 209 6.42 -3.97 17.36
CA ASP A 209 7.27 -2.96 18.01
C ASP A 209 6.45 -2.16 19.02
N VAL A 210 7.05 -1.83 20.16
CA VAL A 210 6.45 -0.94 21.16
C VAL A 210 6.77 0.51 20.78
N PRO A 211 5.76 1.36 20.49
CA PRO A 211 5.96 2.78 20.20
C PRO A 211 6.78 3.49 21.29
N LYS A 212 7.63 4.44 20.89
CA LYS A 212 8.52 5.17 21.81
C LYS A 212 7.73 5.91 22.88
N GLU A 213 6.63 6.53 22.48
CA GLU A 213 5.73 7.29 23.35
C GLU A 213 5.10 6.42 24.44
N ILE A 214 4.85 5.13 24.16
CA ILE A 214 4.33 4.18 25.16
C ILE A 214 5.40 3.84 26.20
N LYS A 215 6.67 3.71 25.78
CA LYS A 215 7.80 3.49 26.69
C LYS A 215 8.05 4.72 27.56
N GLU A 216 8.04 5.90 26.96
CA GLU A 216 8.20 7.18 27.67
C GLU A 216 7.09 7.39 28.72
N ALA A 217 5.86 6.97 28.41
CA ALA A 217 4.73 6.99 29.34
C ALA A 217 4.77 5.86 30.39
N ARG A 218 5.75 4.95 30.35
CA ARG A 218 5.85 3.76 31.25
C ARG A 218 4.61 2.86 31.20
N LEU A 219 3.99 2.76 30.02
CA LEU A 219 2.80 1.93 29.77
C LEU A 219 3.12 0.66 28.97
N ASP A 220 4.39 0.42 28.69
CA ASP A 220 4.91 -0.72 27.93
C ASP A 220 4.49 -2.06 28.55
N GLY A 221 4.43 -2.17 29.88
CA GLY A 221 3.92 -3.37 30.56
C GLY A 221 2.45 -3.70 30.22
N LYS A 222 1.57 -2.69 30.22
CA LYS A 222 0.15 -2.86 29.84
C LYS A 222 0.02 -3.17 28.35
N TYR A 223 0.79 -2.47 27.52
CA TYR A 223 0.80 -2.69 26.07
C TYR A 223 1.23 -4.12 25.73
N ASN A 224 2.35 -4.59 26.28
CA ASN A 224 2.85 -5.94 26.06
C ASN A 224 1.88 -7.00 26.56
N LYS A 225 1.22 -6.79 27.71
CA LYS A 225 0.21 -7.72 28.21
C LYS A 225 -0.93 -7.91 27.19
N ALA A 226 -1.48 -6.81 26.66
CA ALA A 226 -2.55 -6.87 25.65
C ALA A 226 -2.10 -7.58 24.36
N MET A 227 -0.89 -7.26 23.87
CA MET A 227 -0.35 -7.91 22.68
C MET A 227 -0.11 -9.41 22.90
N GLN A 228 0.38 -9.83 24.08
CA GLN A 228 0.59 -11.24 24.43
C GLN A 228 -0.72 -12.02 24.58
N GLU A 229 -1.78 -11.39 25.10
CA GLU A 229 -3.12 -11.99 25.12
C GLU A 229 -3.62 -12.26 23.70
N ALA A 230 -3.35 -11.35 22.75
CA ALA A 230 -3.65 -11.57 21.35
C ALA A 230 -2.83 -12.72 20.74
N VAL A 231 -1.53 -12.85 21.05
CA VAL A 231 -0.70 -14.00 20.62
C VAL A 231 -1.30 -15.32 21.09
N LYS A 232 -1.61 -15.43 22.39
CA LYS A 232 -2.19 -16.65 22.98
C LYS A 232 -3.52 -17.01 22.31
N THR A 233 -4.36 -16.02 22.08
CA THR A 233 -5.67 -16.21 21.43
C THR A 233 -5.50 -16.63 19.98
N PHE A 234 -4.60 -15.98 19.24
CA PHE A 234 -4.28 -16.30 17.86
C PHE A 234 -3.79 -17.74 17.71
N GLN A 235 -2.84 -18.18 18.55
CA GLN A 235 -2.30 -19.53 18.52
C GLN A 235 -3.38 -20.59 18.72
N LYS A 236 -4.26 -20.41 19.72
CA LYS A 236 -5.38 -21.33 20.00
C LYS A 236 -6.36 -21.44 18.83
N ILE A 237 -6.67 -20.33 18.16
CA ILE A 237 -7.63 -20.32 17.04
C ILE A 237 -6.99 -20.89 15.77
N ARG A 238 -5.71 -20.56 15.51
CA ARG A 238 -4.99 -20.91 14.28
C ARG A 238 -4.95 -22.42 14.01
N GLU A 239 -4.93 -23.25 15.06
CA GLU A 239 -4.89 -24.71 14.95
C GLU A 239 -6.07 -25.29 14.17
N LYS A 240 -7.28 -24.74 14.37
CA LYS A 240 -8.52 -25.24 13.73
C LYS A 240 -9.08 -24.28 12.69
N MET A 241 -8.87 -22.99 12.87
CA MET A 241 -9.51 -21.91 12.12
C MET A 241 -8.47 -20.84 11.70
N PRO A 242 -7.50 -21.18 10.83
CA PRO A 242 -6.40 -20.29 10.47
C PRO A 242 -6.84 -19.00 9.78
N PHE A 243 -7.91 -19.03 8.98
CA PHE A 243 -8.46 -17.84 8.33
C PHE A 243 -9.05 -16.87 9.35
N GLN A 244 -9.83 -17.38 10.31
CA GLN A 244 -10.49 -16.61 11.35
C GLN A 244 -9.50 -16.11 12.41
N ALA A 245 -8.40 -16.85 12.66
CA ALA A 245 -7.36 -16.41 13.60
C ALA A 245 -6.83 -15.00 13.24
N GLN A 246 -6.77 -14.65 11.96
CA GLN A 246 -6.34 -13.32 11.50
C GLN A 246 -7.14 -12.17 12.13
N TYR A 247 -8.41 -12.40 12.51
CA TYR A 247 -9.29 -11.39 13.10
C TYR A 247 -8.80 -10.85 14.44
N VAL A 248 -8.13 -11.66 15.26
CA VAL A 248 -7.71 -11.26 16.60
C VAL A 248 -6.39 -10.49 16.61
N VAL A 249 -5.66 -10.47 15.48
CA VAL A 249 -4.31 -9.89 15.40
C VAL A 249 -4.36 -8.36 15.45
N PRO A 250 -3.72 -7.72 16.45
CA PRO A 250 -3.61 -6.27 16.54
C PRO A 250 -2.87 -5.62 15.37
N LEU A 251 -3.22 -4.39 15.03
CA LEU A 251 -2.61 -3.63 13.92
C LEU A 251 -1.09 -3.39 14.09
N GLY A 252 -0.58 -3.50 15.32
CA GLY A 252 0.85 -3.40 15.64
C GLY A 252 1.70 -4.58 15.21
N PHE A 253 1.10 -5.75 14.94
CA PHE A 253 1.85 -6.91 14.47
C PHE A 253 2.33 -6.70 13.04
N LYS A 254 3.56 -7.16 12.77
CA LYS A 254 4.16 -7.08 11.45
C LYS A 254 3.51 -8.08 10.50
N VAL A 255 3.31 -7.64 9.28
CA VAL A 255 2.84 -8.48 8.17
C VAL A 255 3.77 -8.30 6.99
N ARG A 256 3.94 -9.35 6.19
CA ARG A 256 4.76 -9.33 4.98
C ARG A 256 3.91 -9.17 3.73
N TRP A 257 4.32 -8.28 2.85
CA TRP A 257 3.73 -8.11 1.52
C TRP A 257 4.77 -7.59 0.55
N TYR A 258 4.54 -7.81 -0.74
CA TYR A 258 5.37 -7.21 -1.77
C TYR A 258 4.63 -6.12 -2.53
N PHE A 259 5.40 -5.15 -3.03
CA PHE A 259 4.95 -4.20 -4.05
C PHE A 259 5.80 -4.34 -5.29
N LYS A 260 5.16 -4.56 -6.44
CA LYS A 260 5.78 -4.36 -7.75
C LYS A 260 5.15 -3.15 -8.43
N LEU A 261 5.95 -2.12 -8.63
CA LEU A 261 5.50 -0.81 -9.08
C LEU A 261 6.49 -0.18 -10.05
N ASN A 262 5.99 0.64 -10.97
CA ASN A 262 6.84 1.38 -11.89
C ASN A 262 7.38 2.68 -11.28
N LEU A 263 8.38 3.32 -11.90
CA LEU A 263 8.98 4.55 -11.35
C LEU A 263 7.98 5.71 -11.17
N ARG A 264 6.98 5.80 -12.05
CA ARG A 264 5.90 6.79 -11.93
C ARG A 264 5.06 6.55 -10.67
N GLU A 265 4.76 5.30 -10.38
CA GLU A 265 4.04 4.86 -9.18
C GLU A 265 4.89 5.01 -7.92
N VAL A 266 6.19 4.71 -7.97
CA VAL A 266 7.14 4.99 -6.88
C VAL A 266 7.04 6.46 -6.49
N CYS A 267 7.21 7.37 -7.45
CA CYS A 267 7.13 8.81 -7.21
C CYS A 267 5.79 9.20 -6.57
N HIS A 268 4.67 8.69 -7.09
CA HIS A 268 3.36 8.99 -6.52
C HIS A 268 3.21 8.48 -5.08
N LEU A 269 3.64 7.24 -4.82
CA LEU A 269 3.56 6.62 -3.51
C LEU A 269 4.44 7.36 -2.51
N THR A 270 5.70 7.59 -2.84
CA THR A 270 6.68 8.16 -1.92
C THR A 270 6.36 9.61 -1.60
N GLU A 271 6.06 10.45 -2.59
CA GLU A 271 5.73 11.87 -2.39
C GLU A 271 4.40 12.08 -1.64
N LEU A 272 3.44 11.17 -1.79
CA LEU A 272 2.17 11.23 -1.03
C LEU A 272 2.36 10.75 0.40
N ARG A 273 3.02 9.61 0.58
CA ARG A 273 3.09 8.89 1.85
C ARG A 273 4.23 9.33 2.74
N SER A 274 5.20 10.11 2.25
CA SER A 274 6.22 10.74 3.09
C SER A 274 5.74 12.03 3.77
N SER A 275 4.58 12.57 3.37
CA SER A 275 4.10 13.87 3.84
C SER A 275 3.99 13.94 5.38
N PRO A 276 4.17 15.13 6.01
CA PRO A 276 4.24 15.25 7.47
C PRO A 276 3.00 14.77 8.21
N GLN A 277 1.83 14.88 7.57
CA GLN A 277 0.54 14.44 8.10
C GLN A 277 0.38 12.92 8.13
N GLY A 278 1.34 12.20 7.54
CA GLY A 278 1.32 10.76 7.48
C GLY A 278 1.80 10.12 8.77
N HIS A 279 1.27 8.95 9.09
CA HIS A 279 1.73 8.13 10.20
C HIS A 279 3.18 7.68 9.98
N GLU A 280 4.00 7.78 11.03
CA GLU A 280 5.43 7.43 11.06
C GLU A 280 5.80 6.13 10.30
N TYR A 281 5.10 5.01 10.53
CA TYR A 281 5.47 3.72 9.94
C TYR A 281 5.43 3.72 8.40
N TYR A 282 4.36 4.20 7.77
CA TYR A 282 4.31 4.21 6.30
C TYR A 282 5.14 5.35 5.69
N ARG A 283 5.44 6.41 6.46
CA ARG A 283 6.40 7.43 6.05
C ARG A 283 7.80 6.85 5.94
N LYS A 284 8.22 6.08 6.95
CA LYS A 284 9.51 5.35 6.93
C LYS A 284 9.61 4.41 5.75
N ILE A 285 8.54 3.64 5.46
CA ILE A 285 8.50 2.77 4.27
C ILE A 285 8.66 3.58 2.99
N ALA A 286 7.92 4.68 2.83
CA ALA A 286 8.00 5.55 1.67
C ALA A 286 9.41 6.16 1.47
N GLN A 287 10.04 6.60 2.57
CA GLN A 287 11.41 7.12 2.55
C GLN A 287 12.42 6.03 2.17
N GLN A 288 12.31 4.83 2.75
CA GLN A 288 13.20 3.70 2.42
C GLN A 288 13.06 3.29 0.95
N ILE A 289 11.84 3.20 0.42
CA ILE A 289 11.61 2.96 -1.02
C ILE A 289 12.34 4.02 -1.85
N ALA A 290 12.18 5.31 -1.53
CA ALA A 290 12.83 6.38 -2.28
C ALA A 290 14.37 6.29 -2.23
N VAL A 291 14.94 5.96 -1.07
CA VAL A 291 16.39 5.78 -0.89
C VAL A 291 16.90 4.61 -1.74
N LYS A 292 16.25 3.45 -1.67
CA LYS A 292 16.66 2.26 -2.44
C LYS A 292 16.60 2.51 -3.95
N VAL A 293 15.56 3.21 -4.43
CA VAL A 293 15.46 3.59 -5.85
C VAL A 293 16.55 4.57 -6.27
N ARG A 294 16.89 5.55 -5.42
CA ARG A 294 18.02 6.48 -5.69
C ARG A 294 19.38 5.79 -5.70
N GLN A 295 19.55 4.73 -4.93
CA GLN A 295 20.78 3.94 -4.91
C GLN A 295 20.97 3.17 -6.23
N VAL A 296 19.92 2.56 -6.79
CA VAL A 296 20.04 1.78 -8.02
C VAL A 296 19.98 2.63 -9.29
N HIS A 297 19.14 3.67 -9.34
CA HIS A 297 18.97 4.54 -10.51
C HIS A 297 19.03 6.02 -10.15
N PRO A 298 20.19 6.55 -9.74
CA PRO A 298 20.33 7.94 -9.29
C PRO A 298 19.88 8.94 -10.37
N LEU A 299 20.26 8.69 -11.64
CA LEU A 299 19.95 9.55 -12.77
C LEU A 299 18.44 9.75 -12.98
N LEU A 300 17.66 8.69 -12.81
CA LEU A 300 16.21 8.74 -12.95
C LEU A 300 15.53 9.26 -11.69
N ALA A 301 16.02 8.83 -10.52
CA ALA A 301 15.31 8.96 -9.25
C ALA A 301 15.49 10.32 -8.58
N GLU A 302 16.64 10.98 -8.73
CA GLU A 302 16.98 12.21 -8.01
C GLU A 302 15.95 13.31 -8.28
N ASN A 303 15.72 13.62 -9.56
CA ASN A 303 14.72 14.62 -9.97
C ASN A 303 13.27 14.09 -9.94
N ALA A 304 13.07 12.78 -10.15
CA ALA A 304 11.76 12.16 -10.10
C ALA A 304 11.15 12.15 -8.69
N THR A 305 11.98 12.03 -7.65
CA THR A 305 11.53 11.90 -6.25
C THR A 305 11.85 13.13 -5.41
N LYS A 306 12.08 14.29 -6.04
CA LYS A 306 12.50 15.52 -5.36
C LYS A 306 11.53 16.06 -4.30
N PHE A 307 10.25 15.68 -4.35
CA PHE A 307 9.25 16.09 -3.36
C PHE A 307 9.05 15.09 -2.22
N VAL A 308 9.88 14.04 -2.14
CA VAL A 308 9.87 13.12 -1.00
C VAL A 308 10.40 13.84 0.23
N ASP A 309 9.61 13.83 1.29
CA ASP A 309 9.98 14.44 2.57
C ASP A 309 10.78 13.44 3.41
N MET A 310 12.07 13.71 3.55
CA MET A 310 13.01 12.87 4.31
C MET A 310 13.11 13.27 5.80
N ARG A 311 12.34 14.27 6.27
CA ARG A 311 12.40 14.75 7.65
C ARG A 311 11.53 13.92 8.58
N ASP A 312 11.94 13.83 9.84
CA ASP A 312 11.15 13.25 10.92
C ASP A 312 10.37 14.33 11.69
N TYR A 313 9.18 13.98 12.19
CA TYR A 313 8.28 14.90 12.87
C TYR A 313 7.69 14.26 14.12
N ASN A 314 7.70 14.97 15.24
CA ASN A 314 7.07 14.50 16.49
C ASN A 314 5.56 14.71 16.49
N LEU A 315 5.06 15.80 15.86
CA LEU A 315 3.64 16.13 15.76
C LEU A 315 3.21 16.31 14.30
N GLU A 316 2.71 15.23 13.71
CA GLU A 316 2.35 15.11 12.29
C GLU A 316 1.32 16.15 11.80
N ARG A 317 0.40 16.59 12.67
CA ARG A 317 -0.74 17.47 12.31
C ARG A 317 -0.58 18.93 12.76
N LEU A 318 0.47 19.28 13.51
CA LEU A 318 0.58 20.59 14.15
C LEU A 318 0.58 21.75 13.15
N GLU A 319 1.39 21.67 12.09
CA GLU A 319 1.45 22.74 11.07
C GLU A 319 0.17 22.87 10.27
N ALA A 320 -0.54 21.75 10.06
CA ALA A 320 -1.82 21.74 9.35
C ALA A 320 -2.92 22.39 10.19
N GLU A 321 -2.97 22.09 11.49
CA GLU A 321 -3.89 22.75 12.43
C GLU A 321 -3.60 24.26 12.51
N LYS A 322 -2.33 24.68 12.63
CA LYS A 322 -1.97 26.11 12.62
C LYS A 322 -2.49 26.84 11.37
N LYS A 323 -2.29 26.26 10.18
CA LYS A 323 -2.79 26.85 8.91
C LYS A 323 -4.31 26.90 8.85
N LEU A 324 -5.00 25.92 9.43
CA LEU A 324 -6.46 25.91 9.51
C LEU A 324 -6.94 27.04 10.44
N ASP A 325 -6.32 27.19 11.60
CA ASP A 325 -6.63 28.25 12.56
C ASP A 325 -6.40 29.64 11.93
N GLU A 326 -5.27 29.85 11.25
CA GLU A 326 -5.00 31.08 10.51
C GLU A 326 -6.04 31.36 9.42
N LYS A 327 -6.51 30.31 8.72
CA LYS A 327 -7.54 30.45 7.69
C LYS A 327 -8.90 30.78 8.31
N ILE A 328 -9.24 30.16 9.44
CA ILE A 328 -10.47 30.44 10.18
C ILE A 328 -10.45 31.89 10.67
N GLU A 329 -9.34 32.36 11.23
CA GLU A 329 -9.19 33.75 11.67
C GLU A 329 -9.33 34.72 10.49
N LYS A 330 -8.65 34.46 9.36
CA LYS A 330 -8.82 35.27 8.13
C LYS A 330 -10.27 35.31 7.63
N LEU A 331 -10.99 34.19 7.69
CA LEU A 331 -12.40 34.12 7.32
C LEU A 331 -13.28 34.89 8.31
N LYS A 332 -13.05 34.76 9.63
CA LYS A 332 -13.75 35.54 10.65
C LYS A 332 -13.54 37.05 10.46
N THR A 333 -12.33 37.49 10.09
CA THR A 333 -12.07 38.90 9.77
C THR A 333 -12.76 39.33 8.48
N LYS A 334 -12.80 38.46 7.46
CA LYS A 334 -13.43 38.74 6.16
C LYS A 334 -14.96 38.84 6.21
N TYR A 335 -15.62 38.05 7.05
CA TYR A 335 -17.08 38.01 7.23
C TYR A 335 -17.56 38.79 8.48
N LYS A 336 -16.70 39.63 9.08
CA LYS A 336 -17.05 40.60 10.13
C LYS A 336 -17.42 42.00 9.59
N LYS A 337 -17.61 42.13 8.28
CA LYS A 337 -18.39 43.21 7.65
C LYS A 337 -19.72 42.62 7.21
#